data_AF-A0A1H3M088-F1
#
_entry.id   AF-A0A1H3M088-F1
#
_cell.length_a   1.000
_cell.length_b   1.000
_cell.length_c   1.000
_cell.angle_alpha   90.00
_cell.angle_beta   90.00
_cell.angle_gamma   90.00
#
_symmetry.space_group_name_H-M   'P 1'
#
loop_
_entity.id
_entity.type
_entity.pdbx_description
1 polymer ?
#
loop_
_entity_poly.entity_id
_entity_poly.type
_entity_poly.pdbx_seq_one_letter_code
_entity_poly.pdbx_strand_id
1 'polypeptide(L)'
;MVIFVNQPVEEMRPFALQFVRRTEMAIAEYMRMRAEVQDLISGNPRWSPYYRALHHAEAAAAVLYQAYDLSRKKLKIQLFKSNDGSPLQRLNLIYTTSKHQTADAQDPVWLTNEGFHTENATLLFSEFEELARSCARVAESLTSTKGEAGVQT
;
A
#
# COMPACT_ATOMS: atom_id res chain seq x y z
N MET A 1 19.12 -20.12 7.63
CA MET A 1 17.99 -20.82 6.98
C MET A 1 17.20 -19.79 6.18
N VAL A 2 17.17 -19.90 4.85
CA VAL A 2 16.35 -19.04 3.98
C VAL A 2 15.13 -19.86 3.61
N ILE A 3 13.93 -19.41 4.01
CA ILE A 3 12.66 -20.13 3.78
C ILE A 3 12.32 -20.19 2.28
N PHE A 4 12.85 -19.26 1.48
CA PHE A 4 12.66 -19.19 0.04
C PHE A 4 13.78 -19.92 -0.71
N VAL A 5 13.50 -21.15 -1.13
CA VAL A 5 14.43 -21.99 -1.90
C VAL A 5 14.13 -21.79 -3.39
N ASN A 6 15.17 -21.60 -4.21
CA ASN A 6 15.14 -21.52 -5.68
C ASN A 6 14.48 -20.31 -6.36
N GLN A 7 13.69 -19.48 -5.66
CA GLN A 7 13.11 -18.25 -6.21
C GLN A 7 12.97 -17.17 -5.13
N PRO A 8 13.08 -15.87 -5.47
CA PRO A 8 13.54 -15.30 -6.74
C PRO A 8 15.06 -15.53 -6.99
N VAL A 9 15.52 -15.34 -8.24
CA VAL A 9 16.95 -15.35 -8.60
C VAL A 9 17.77 -14.51 -7.62
N GLU A 10 18.96 -14.98 -7.28
CA GLU A 10 19.76 -14.46 -6.16
C GLU A 10 19.98 -12.95 -6.20
N GLU A 11 20.31 -12.41 -7.38
CA GLU A 11 20.51 -10.97 -7.59
C GLU A 11 19.25 -10.12 -7.33
N MET A 12 18.06 -10.69 -7.57
CA MET A 12 16.77 -10.00 -7.37
C MET A 12 16.16 -10.27 -6.00
N ARG A 13 16.67 -11.28 -5.28
CA ARG A 13 16.10 -11.75 -4.02
C ARG A 13 15.89 -10.65 -2.98
N PRO A 14 16.85 -9.75 -2.69
CA PRO A 14 16.62 -8.69 -1.69
C PRO A 14 15.49 -7.73 -2.08
N PHE A 15 15.42 -7.35 -3.36
CA PHE A 15 14.38 -6.48 -3.87
C PHE A 15 13.02 -7.17 -3.81
N ALA A 16 12.92 -8.37 -4.37
CA ALA A 16 11.65 -9.08 -4.50
C ALA A 16 11.07 -9.46 -3.14
N LEU A 17 11.88 -9.93 -2.19
CA LEU A 17 11.38 -10.21 -0.83
C LEU A 17 10.84 -8.95 -0.13
N GLN A 18 11.55 -7.82 -0.25
CA GLN A 18 11.08 -6.57 0.35
C GLN A 18 9.84 -6.01 -0.36
N PHE A 19 9.75 -6.16 -1.67
CA PHE A 19 8.59 -5.73 -2.45
C PHE A 19 7.35 -6.57 -2.13
N VAL A 20 7.47 -7.91 -2.14
CA VAL A 20 6.39 -8.84 -1.79
C VAL A 20 5.93 -8.59 -0.35
N ARG A 21 6.87 -8.50 0.61
CA ARG A 21 6.54 -8.21 2.00
C ARG A 21 5.73 -6.93 2.15
N ARG A 22 6.14 -5.83 1.51
CA ARG A 22 5.44 -4.54 1.60
C ARG A 22 4.05 -4.61 0.96
N THR A 23 3.95 -5.25 -0.20
CA THR A 23 2.67 -5.44 -0.89
C THR A 23 1.68 -6.21 -0.01
N GLU A 24 2.12 -7.33 0.57
CA GLU A 24 1.29 -8.16 1.46
C GLU A 24 0.85 -7.38 2.71
N MET A 25 1.77 -6.67 3.35
CA MET A 25 1.45 -5.88 4.54
C MET A 25 0.51 -4.71 4.23
N ALA A 26 0.67 -4.04 3.09
CA ALA A 26 -0.25 -2.98 2.67
C ALA A 26 -1.69 -3.52 2.50
N ILE A 27 -1.85 -4.69 1.89
CA ILE A 27 -3.14 -5.35 1.73
C ILE A 27 -3.71 -5.78 3.09
N ALA A 28 -2.89 -6.39 3.95
CA ALA A 28 -3.30 -6.85 5.27
C ALA A 28 -3.78 -5.69 6.17
N GLU A 29 -3.05 -4.58 6.20
CA GLU A 29 -3.44 -3.38 6.95
C GLU A 29 -4.72 -2.77 6.37
N TYR A 30 -4.87 -2.72 5.05
CA TYR A 30 -6.10 -2.26 4.42
C TYR A 30 -7.31 -3.12 4.80
N MET A 31 -7.15 -4.45 4.90
CA MET A 31 -8.23 -5.33 5.35
C MET A 31 -8.58 -5.13 6.83
N ARG A 32 -7.59 -4.87 7.70
CA ARG A 32 -7.83 -4.53 9.11
C ARG A 32 -8.56 -3.20 9.27
N MET A 33 -8.17 -2.18 8.51
CA MET A 33 -8.89 -0.92 8.43
C MET A 33 -10.36 -1.16 8.07
N ARG A 34 -10.64 -1.94 7.02
CA ARG A 34 -12.03 -2.26 6.62
C ARG A 34 -12.82 -2.96 7.73
N ALA A 35 -12.19 -3.87 8.48
CA ALA A 35 -12.83 -4.54 9.60
C ALA A 35 -13.21 -3.56 10.73
N GLU A 36 -12.33 -2.63 11.08
CA GLU A 36 -12.60 -1.60 12.10
C GLU A 36 -13.66 -0.58 11.62
N VAL A 37 -13.65 -0.21 10.34
CA VAL A 37 -14.72 0.62 9.74
C VAL A 37 -16.06 -0.12 9.80
N GLN A 38 -16.07 -1.44 9.54
CA GLN A 38 -17.30 -2.24 9.64
C GLN A 38 -17.81 -2.31 11.09
N ASP A 39 -16.93 -2.47 12.09
CA ASP A 39 -17.30 -2.40 13.52
C ASP A 39 -17.85 -1.02 13.91
N LEU A 40 -17.25 0.06 13.36
CA LEU A 40 -17.71 1.42 13.60
C LEU A 40 -19.12 1.64 13.05
N ILE A 41 -19.42 1.15 11.84
CA ILE A 41 -20.71 1.34 11.17
C ILE A 41 -21.80 0.43 11.76
N SER A 42 -21.45 -0.80 12.17
CA SER A 42 -22.43 -1.76 12.71
C SER A 42 -22.72 -1.58 14.20
N GLY A 43 -21.84 -0.89 14.93
CA GLY A 43 -22.01 -0.58 16.35
C GLY A 43 -22.52 0.83 16.62
N ASN A 44 -22.46 1.23 17.89
CA ASN A 44 -22.69 2.63 18.29
C ASN A 44 -21.47 3.50 17.97
N PRO A 45 -21.64 4.82 17.73
CA PRO A 45 -20.55 5.75 17.51
C PRO A 45 -19.54 5.71 18.66
N ARG A 46 -18.32 5.26 18.36
CA ARG A 46 -17.22 5.11 19.32
C ARG A 46 -15.94 5.62 18.69
N TRP A 47 -15.15 6.35 19.46
CA TRP A 47 -13.87 6.91 19.00
C TRP A 47 -12.81 5.83 18.75
N SER A 48 -12.82 4.74 19.54
CA SER A 48 -11.76 3.73 19.45
C SER A 48 -11.73 2.96 18.11
N PRO A 49 -12.85 2.44 17.56
CA PRO A 49 -12.84 1.80 16.25
C PRO A 49 -12.40 2.76 15.13
N TYR A 50 -12.78 4.04 15.22
CA TYR A 50 -12.34 5.05 14.25
C TYR A 50 -10.82 5.22 14.26
N TYR A 51 -10.21 5.42 15.43
CA TYR A 51 -8.75 5.60 15.49
C TYR A 51 -7.96 4.32 15.15
N ARG A 52 -8.51 3.13 15.43
CA ARG A 52 -7.90 1.88 14.95
C ARG A 52 -8.00 1.76 13.43
N ALA A 53 -9.15 2.09 12.84
CA ALA A 53 -9.30 2.16 11.40
C ALA A 53 -8.29 3.15 10.79
N LEU A 54 -8.20 4.37 11.33
CA LEU A 54 -7.27 5.39 10.86
C LEU A 54 -5.80 4.93 10.95
N HIS A 55 -5.40 4.30 12.05
CA HIS A 55 -4.06 3.73 12.20
C HIS A 55 -3.74 2.71 11.10
N HIS A 56 -4.65 1.75 10.87
CA HIS A 56 -4.48 0.75 9.82
C HIS A 56 -4.50 1.38 8.42
N ALA A 57 -5.29 2.43 8.21
CA ALA A 57 -5.33 3.19 6.96
C ALA A 57 -3.98 3.85 6.66
N GLU A 58 -3.42 4.56 7.64
CA GLU A 58 -2.11 5.22 7.53
C GLU A 58 -0.98 4.19 7.30
N ALA A 59 -1.01 3.07 8.01
CA ALA A 59 -0.05 1.98 7.84
C ALA A 59 -0.14 1.37 6.43
N ALA A 60 -1.35 1.12 5.93
CA ALA A 60 -1.58 0.59 4.59
C ALA A 60 -1.04 1.55 3.51
N ALA A 61 -1.35 2.84 3.62
CA ALA A 61 -0.85 3.88 2.72
C ALA A 61 0.67 3.99 2.74
N ALA A 62 1.27 4.01 3.93
CA ALA A 62 2.71 4.12 4.09
C ALA A 62 3.45 2.94 3.46
N VAL A 63 3.01 1.71 3.75
CA VAL A 63 3.69 0.51 3.26
C VAL A 63 3.47 0.34 1.75
N LEU A 64 2.29 0.69 1.22
CA LEU A 64 2.02 0.66 -0.22
C LEU A 64 2.92 1.65 -0.97
N TYR A 65 3.02 2.89 -0.48
CA TYR A 65 3.91 3.88 -1.08
C TYR A 65 5.37 3.42 -1.06
N GLN A 66 5.83 2.81 0.04
CA GLN A 66 7.17 2.26 0.13
C GLN A 66 7.43 1.11 -0.85
N ALA A 67 6.41 0.35 -1.25
CA ALA A 67 6.54 -0.65 -2.32
C ALA A 67 6.79 0.04 -3.68
N TYR A 68 6.02 1.08 -4.00
CA TYR A 68 6.23 1.90 -5.20
C TYR A 68 7.59 2.61 -5.21
N ASP A 69 8.00 3.22 -4.09
CA ASP A 69 9.31 3.89 -4.00
C ASP A 69 10.47 2.90 -4.15
N LEU A 70 10.31 1.66 -3.68
CA LEU A 70 11.29 0.59 -3.91
C LEU A 70 11.42 0.26 -5.40
N SER A 71 10.30 0.11 -6.11
CA SER A 71 10.28 -0.13 -7.56
C SER A 71 10.87 1.05 -8.33
N ARG A 72 10.50 2.28 -7.96
CA ARG A 72 11.05 3.52 -8.53
C ARG A 72 12.57 3.54 -8.46
N LYS A 73 13.14 3.24 -7.29
CA LYS A 73 14.58 3.18 -7.06
C LYS A 73 15.26 2.06 -7.85
N LYS A 74 14.65 0.87 -7.92
CA LYS A 74 15.19 -0.27 -8.67
C LYS A 74 15.20 -0.03 -10.17
N LEU A 75 14.12 0.54 -10.71
CA LEU A 75 13.94 0.81 -12.14
C LEU A 75 14.59 2.13 -12.60
N LYS A 76 14.95 3.01 -11.66
CA LYS A 76 15.49 4.37 -11.93
C LYS A 76 14.56 5.23 -12.80
N ILE A 77 13.25 5.03 -12.67
CA ILE A 77 12.21 5.83 -13.34
C ILE A 77 11.52 6.74 -12.33
N GLN A 78 10.82 7.78 -12.82
CA GLN A 78 9.84 8.50 -12.00
C GLN A 78 8.46 7.92 -12.29
N LEU A 79 7.68 7.67 -11.23
CA LEU A 79 6.36 7.04 -11.36
C LEU A 79 5.22 8.06 -11.50
N PHE A 80 5.46 9.30 -11.12
CA PHE A 80 4.54 10.43 -11.24
C PHE A 80 5.33 11.73 -11.33
N LYS A 81 4.69 12.82 -11.78
CA LYS A 81 5.23 14.18 -11.75
C LYS A 81 4.59 14.96 -10.60
N SER A 82 5.29 15.98 -10.10
CA SER A 82 4.69 16.89 -9.12
C SER A 82 3.43 17.54 -9.72
N ASN A 83 2.33 17.52 -8.95
CA ASN A 83 1.02 18.07 -9.30
C ASN A 83 0.37 17.45 -10.55
N ASP A 84 0.68 16.20 -10.89
CA ASP A 84 -0.01 15.50 -11.96
C ASP A 84 -1.40 14.95 -11.57
N GLY A 85 -1.75 15.00 -10.29
CA GLY A 85 -3.03 14.52 -9.78
C GLY A 85 -3.20 13.02 -9.97
N SER A 86 -2.12 12.25 -10.12
CA SER A 86 -2.21 10.80 -10.18
C SER A 86 -2.58 10.22 -8.81
N PRO A 87 -3.26 9.06 -8.76
CA PRO A 87 -3.48 8.32 -7.51
C PRO A 87 -2.19 8.09 -6.72
N LEU A 88 -1.08 7.81 -7.43
CA LEU A 88 0.21 7.59 -6.79
C LEU A 88 0.81 8.87 -6.18
N GLN A 89 0.63 10.04 -6.81
CA GLN A 89 0.98 11.31 -6.19
C GLN A 89 0.16 11.54 -4.92
N ARG A 90 -1.14 11.27 -4.95
CA ARG A 90 -2.01 11.44 -3.78
C ARG A 90 -1.64 10.47 -2.66
N LEU A 91 -1.33 9.22 -2.98
CA LEU A 91 -0.81 8.25 -2.02
C LEU A 91 0.48 8.75 -1.34
N ASN A 92 1.41 9.34 -2.10
CA ASN A 92 2.61 9.97 -1.53
C ASN A 92 2.23 11.12 -0.57
N LEU A 93 1.28 11.98 -0.96
CA LEU A 93 0.82 13.08 -0.10
C LEU A 93 0.25 12.55 1.23
N ILE A 94 -0.66 11.57 1.19
CA ILE A 94 -1.19 10.90 2.40
C ILE A 94 -0.04 10.38 3.27
N TYR A 95 0.91 9.64 2.68
CA TYR A 95 2.07 9.11 3.39
C TYR A 95 2.90 10.21 4.06
N THR A 96 3.22 11.29 3.34
CA THR A 96 4.01 12.40 3.89
C THR A 96 3.28 13.14 4.99
N THR A 97 1.97 13.37 4.83
CA THR A 97 1.15 14.06 5.83
C THR A 97 1.00 13.24 7.09
N SER A 98 0.73 11.94 6.98
CA SER A 98 0.68 11.00 8.11
C SER A 98 1.99 10.98 8.91
N LYS A 99 3.14 11.14 8.26
CA LYS A 99 4.46 11.15 8.92
C LYS A 99 4.74 12.45 9.69
N HIS A 100 4.15 13.57 9.28
CA HIS A 100 4.46 14.90 9.79
C HIS A 100 3.29 15.47 10.62
N GLN A 101 2.78 14.68 11.57
CA GLN A 101 1.73 15.15 12.47
C GLN A 101 2.29 16.23 13.41
N THR A 102 1.77 17.45 13.31
CA THR A 102 2.00 18.51 14.28
C THR A 102 0.88 18.49 15.32
N ALA A 103 1.18 18.90 16.56
CA ALA A 103 0.19 18.95 17.64
C ALA A 103 -0.95 19.97 17.41
N ASP A 104 -0.81 20.81 16.36
CA ASP A 104 -1.73 21.91 16.04
C ASP A 104 -2.85 21.50 15.09
N ALA A 105 -2.80 20.29 14.51
CA ALA A 105 -3.84 19.76 13.62
C ALA A 105 -4.61 18.63 14.32
N GLN A 106 -5.95 18.71 14.32
CA GLN A 106 -6.82 17.76 15.03
C GLN A 106 -6.66 16.32 14.52
N ASP A 107 -6.58 16.12 13.19
CA ASP A 107 -6.22 14.87 12.54
C ASP A 107 -5.70 15.22 11.11
N PRO A 108 -4.39 15.11 10.83
CA PRO A 108 -3.83 15.53 9.53
C PRO A 108 -4.23 14.57 8.39
N VAL A 109 -4.65 13.35 8.74
CA VAL A 109 -5.28 12.37 7.85
C VAL A 109 -6.60 11.95 8.49
N TRP A 110 -7.66 11.85 7.70
CA TRP A 110 -8.94 11.29 8.16
C TRP A 110 -9.57 10.39 7.10
N LEU A 111 -10.55 9.60 7.51
CA LEU A 111 -11.34 8.73 6.63
C LEU A 111 -12.68 9.37 6.30
N THR A 112 -13.10 9.22 5.05
CA THR A 112 -14.48 9.50 4.61
C THR A 112 -15.11 8.21 4.07
N ASN A 113 -16.35 8.29 3.60
CA ASN A 113 -17.01 7.18 2.92
C ASN A 113 -16.32 6.81 1.59
N GLU A 114 -15.51 7.71 1.03
CA GLU A 114 -14.93 7.59 -0.30
C GLU A 114 -13.48 7.13 -0.26
N GLY A 115 -12.74 7.49 0.79
CA GLY A 115 -11.32 7.17 0.90
C GLY A 115 -10.56 7.88 1.99
N PHE A 116 -9.27 8.03 1.74
CA PHE A 116 -8.28 8.68 2.60
C PHE A 116 -8.21 10.16 2.26
N HIS A 117 -8.26 11.01 3.27
CA HIS A 117 -8.22 12.46 3.10
C HIS A 117 -7.10 13.11 3.89
N THR A 118 -6.55 14.16 3.30
CA THR A 118 -5.80 15.23 3.97
C THR A 118 -6.41 16.56 3.52
N GLU A 119 -5.93 17.66 4.08
CA GLU A 119 -6.31 19.01 3.62
C GLU A 119 -6.09 19.21 2.11
N ASN A 120 -5.07 18.57 1.54
CA ASN A 120 -4.60 18.83 0.18
C ASN A 120 -4.81 17.65 -0.79
N ALA A 121 -5.32 16.50 -0.33
CA ALA A 121 -5.46 15.32 -1.17
C ALA A 121 -6.61 14.41 -0.74
N THR A 122 -7.18 13.73 -1.73
CA THR A 122 -8.18 12.67 -1.54
C THR A 122 -7.77 11.46 -2.37
N LEU A 123 -7.44 10.36 -1.72
CA LEU A 123 -7.20 9.08 -2.39
C LEU A 123 -8.42 8.19 -2.18
N LEU A 124 -9.12 7.85 -3.26
CA LEU A 124 -10.32 7.02 -3.14
C LEU A 124 -9.94 5.59 -2.75
N PHE A 125 -10.85 4.87 -2.09
CA PHE A 125 -10.67 3.45 -1.79
C PHE A 125 -10.46 2.63 -3.06
N SER A 126 -11.21 2.91 -4.13
CA SER A 126 -11.03 2.25 -5.43
C SER A 126 -9.64 2.48 -6.01
N GLU A 127 -9.13 3.70 -5.92
CA GLU A 127 -7.79 4.05 -6.39
C GLU A 127 -6.70 3.36 -5.56
N PHE A 128 -6.86 3.32 -4.24
CA PHE A 128 -5.96 2.56 -3.36
C PHE A 128 -5.96 1.08 -3.73
N GLU A 129 -7.12 0.47 -3.94
CA GLU A 129 -7.25 -0.93 -4.34
C GLU A 129 -6.59 -1.21 -5.69
N GLU A 130 -6.74 -0.33 -6.68
CA GLU A 130 -6.10 -0.45 -7.98
C GLU A 130 -4.57 -0.40 -7.89
N LEU A 131 -4.05 0.50 -7.05
CA LEU A 131 -2.63 0.58 -6.76
C LEU A 131 -2.14 -0.71 -6.06
N ALA A 132 -2.86 -1.17 -5.03
CA ALA A 132 -2.54 -2.40 -4.31
C ALA A 132 -2.56 -3.64 -5.22
N ARG A 133 -3.59 -3.79 -6.07
CA ARG A 133 -3.68 -4.87 -7.06
C ARG A 133 -2.54 -4.81 -8.08
N SER A 134 -2.12 -3.61 -8.47
CA SER A 134 -0.98 -3.44 -9.37
C SER A 134 0.33 -3.92 -8.74
N CYS A 135 0.58 -3.61 -7.47
CA CYS A 135 1.68 -4.20 -6.71
C CYS A 135 1.53 -5.73 -6.57
N ALA A 136 0.33 -6.24 -6.29
CA ALA A 136 0.07 -7.67 -6.15
C ALA A 136 0.43 -8.45 -7.42
N ARG A 137 0.02 -7.97 -8.60
CA ARG A 137 0.39 -8.59 -9.90
C ARG A 137 1.90 -8.63 -10.13
N VAL A 138 2.61 -7.59 -9.72
CA VAL A 138 4.08 -7.56 -9.79
C VAL A 138 4.68 -8.55 -8.79
N ALA A 139 4.15 -8.60 -7.57
CA ALA A 139 4.59 -9.54 -6.54
C ALA A 139 4.40 -11.00 -6.99
N GLU A 140 3.24 -11.33 -7.55
CA GLU A 140 2.95 -12.64 -8.17
C GLU A 140 3.93 -12.96 -9.30
N SER A 141 4.23 -11.98 -10.17
CA SER A 141 5.17 -12.19 -11.27
C SER A 141 6.61 -12.44 -10.79
N LEU A 142 7.00 -11.87 -9.64
CA LEU A 142 8.31 -12.07 -9.02
C LEU A 142 8.45 -13.42 -8.31
N THR A 143 7.33 -14.02 -7.90
CA THR A 143 7.30 -15.30 -7.16
C THR A 143 6.85 -16.49 -8.01
N SER A 144 6.21 -16.24 -9.15
CA SER A 144 5.80 -17.27 -10.09
C SER A 144 7.00 -17.97 -10.69
N THR A 145 7.03 -19.30 -10.56
CA THR A 145 7.94 -20.15 -11.33
C THR A 145 7.59 -20.03 -12.81
N LYS A 146 8.57 -19.73 -13.67
CA LYS A 146 8.42 -20.06 -15.09
C LYS A 146 8.31 -21.58 -15.19
N GLY A 147 7.09 -22.09 -15.22
CA GLY A 147 6.81 -23.49 -15.52
C GLY A 147 7.39 -23.81 -16.90
N GLU A 148 8.19 -24.86 -16.93
CA GLU A 148 8.56 -25.71 -18.06
C GLU A 148 7.89 -25.33 -19.39
N ALA A 149 8.69 -24.82 -20.33
CA ALA A 149 8.37 -24.92 -21.74
C ALA A 149 8.37 -26.41 -22.09
N GLY A 150 7.20 -27.06 -21.92
CA GLY A 150 6.94 -28.41 -22.37
C GLY A 150 7.13 -28.47 -23.88
N VAL A 151 8.27 -28.99 -24.30
CA VAL A 151 8.52 -29.47 -25.66
C VAL A 151 7.47 -30.55 -25.93
N GLN A 152 6.48 -30.23 -26.75
CA GLN A 152 5.67 -31.25 -27.42
C GLN A 152 6.52 -31.79 -28.58
N THR A 153 7.15 -32.95 -28.36
CA THR A 153 7.48 -33.90 -29.43
C THR A 153 6.34 -34.88 -29.59
#